data_AF-A0A803QEJ9-F1
#
_entry.id   AF-A0A803QEJ9-F1
#
_cell.length_a   1.000
_cell.length_b   1.000
_cell.length_c   1.000
_cell.angle_alpha   90.00
_cell.angle_beta   90.00
_cell.angle_gamma   90.00
#
_symmetry.space_group_name_H-M   'P 1'
#
loop_
_entity.id
_entity.type
_entity.pdbx_description
1 polymer ?
#
loop_
_entity_poly.entity_id
_entity_poly.type
_entity_poly.pdbx_seq_one_letter_code
_entity_poly.pdbx_strand_id
1 'polypeptide(L)'
;MKSFTFSLFTYRITPHMFPCKEVSLGCGIKGLFYRRIHSHNICRPGINGGVVLNNRYASPETHSILQSSGLQHWFKNWQQLRKNKLTASTFASAIGFWRKRRVQLWLEKIGAIEPFSGNLATCWSNIKEEEALERYKLITGNTVLFPEFQVYSAKTNPGDDWLAASPDGVVDGLVYGLSSRGVLEIKCPFFNGDMSKASPWSRIPLYCIPQAQGLMEIVDRDWMDFYVWTPKGSSLFRLYRDAEYWDALKLALSDFWWQHVHPARECISKSPVVLDPLIDLRSLKPLPRHELCSYIVYDSKRIVDESRLLMREINGILQSS
;
A
#
# COMPACT_ATOMS: atom_id res chain seq x y z
N MET A 1 57.64 -31.78 7.51
CA MET A 1 57.96 -30.33 7.41
C MET A 1 58.10 -29.94 5.94
N LYS A 2 57.07 -29.33 5.36
CA LYS A 2 57.16 -28.59 4.11
C LYS A 2 56.27 -27.35 4.26
N SER A 3 56.93 -26.20 4.34
CA SER A 3 56.32 -24.87 4.44
C SER A 3 55.70 -24.51 3.09
N PHE A 4 54.44 -24.10 3.09
CA PHE A 4 53.77 -23.51 1.92
C PHE A 4 53.56 -22.03 2.18
N THR A 5 54.25 -21.22 1.38
CA THR A 5 54.20 -19.77 1.38
C THR A 5 52.91 -19.31 0.67
N PHE A 6 52.12 -18.46 1.34
CA PHE A 6 50.93 -17.83 0.77
C PHE A 6 51.32 -16.71 -0.21
N SER A 7 50.78 -16.76 -1.43
CA SER A 7 50.83 -15.66 -2.41
C SER A 7 49.55 -14.81 -2.27
N LEU A 8 49.72 -13.53 -1.91
CA LEU A 8 48.67 -12.52 -1.96
C LEU A 8 48.48 -12.08 -3.43
N PHE A 9 47.30 -12.33 -4.01
CA PHE A 9 46.87 -11.69 -5.24
C PHE A 9 46.01 -10.46 -4.90
N THR A 10 46.54 -9.27 -5.17
CA THR A 10 45.82 -8.00 -5.16
C THR A 10 45.23 -7.74 -6.55
N TYR A 11 43.91 -7.83 -6.69
CA TYR A 11 43.21 -7.39 -7.90
C TYR A 11 42.81 -5.91 -7.78
N ARG A 12 43.45 -5.07 -8.58
CA ARG A 12 43.04 -3.68 -8.84
C ARG A 12 41.86 -3.70 -9.82
N ILE A 13 40.75 -3.05 -9.45
CA ILE A 13 39.63 -2.76 -10.35
C ILE A 13 39.78 -1.30 -10.81
N THR A 14 40.01 -1.13 -12.12
CA THR A 14 39.93 0.16 -12.82
C THR A 14 38.51 0.42 -13.33
N PRO A 15 37.98 1.65 -13.25
CA PRO A 15 36.64 1.97 -13.72
C PRO A 15 36.61 2.16 -15.23
N HIS A 16 35.79 1.38 -15.93
CA HIS A 16 35.53 1.54 -17.37
C HIS A 16 34.44 2.59 -17.61
N MET A 17 34.87 3.64 -18.30
CA MET A 17 34.10 4.74 -18.88
C MET A 17 33.39 4.23 -20.15
N PHE A 18 32.06 4.33 -20.23
CA PHE A 18 31.31 4.05 -21.46
C PHE A 18 31.02 5.36 -22.23
N PRO A 19 31.19 5.38 -23.56
CA PRO A 19 31.18 6.59 -24.35
C PRO A 19 29.79 7.03 -24.81
N CYS A 20 29.60 8.35 -24.81
CA CYS A 20 28.50 9.09 -25.40
C CYS A 20 28.51 8.89 -26.93
N LYS A 21 27.40 8.41 -27.52
CA LYS A 21 27.19 8.44 -28.97
C LYS A 21 26.14 9.50 -29.30
N GLU A 22 26.61 10.57 -29.93
CA GLU A 22 25.81 11.49 -30.72
C GLU A 22 25.27 10.76 -31.97
N VAL A 23 23.99 10.96 -32.26
CA VAL A 23 23.42 10.80 -33.61
C VAL A 23 22.53 12.02 -33.84
N SER A 24 22.81 12.76 -34.91
CA SER A 24 22.13 14.00 -35.28
C SER A 24 21.52 13.90 -36.69
N LEU A 25 20.45 14.70 -36.88
CA LEU A 25 19.70 15.07 -38.10
C LEU A 25 18.56 14.11 -38.53
N GLY A 26 17.30 14.56 -38.74
CA GLY A 26 16.71 15.90 -38.62
C GLY A 26 15.22 15.96 -39.03
N CYS A 27 14.60 17.12 -38.72
CA CYS A 27 13.38 17.75 -39.28
C CYS A 27 12.05 16.95 -39.29
N GLY A 28 10.89 17.44 -38.84
CA GLY A 28 10.40 18.72 -38.32
C GLY A 28 8.97 18.48 -37.81
N ILE A 29 8.46 19.27 -36.85
CA ILE A 29 7.34 20.20 -37.02
C ILE A 29 7.43 21.20 -35.87
N LYS A 30 7.51 22.48 -36.25
CA LYS A 30 7.45 23.71 -35.43
C LYS A 30 6.12 23.73 -34.65
N GLY A 31 6.08 24.04 -33.35
CA GLY A 31 6.35 25.34 -32.78
C GLY A 31 5.03 26.08 -32.51
N LEU A 32 4.53 26.07 -31.27
CA LEU A 32 3.43 26.93 -30.81
C LEU A 32 3.79 27.60 -29.47
N PHE A 33 4.38 28.78 -29.63
CA PHE A 33 4.25 30.01 -28.83
C PHE A 33 3.84 29.93 -27.36
N TYR A 34 4.84 30.20 -26.52
CA TYR A 34 4.69 30.76 -25.18
C TYR A 34 4.16 32.21 -25.29
N ARG A 35 2.93 32.48 -24.85
CA ARG A 35 2.44 33.85 -24.63
C ARG A 35 2.41 34.16 -23.14
N ARG A 36 3.38 34.99 -22.76
CA ARG A 36 3.42 35.81 -21.54
C ARG A 36 2.28 36.83 -21.63
N ILE A 37 1.36 36.85 -20.66
CA ILE A 37 0.42 37.95 -20.48
C ILE A 37 0.80 38.69 -19.18
N HIS A 38 1.21 39.94 -19.36
CA HIS A 38 1.21 40.96 -18.32
C HIS A 38 -0.18 41.61 -18.26
N SER A 39 -0.70 41.80 -17.05
CA SER A 39 -1.75 42.77 -16.73
C SER A 39 -1.63 43.07 -15.23
N HIS A 40 -0.87 44.10 -14.86
CA HIS A 40 -1.35 45.43 -14.47
C HIS A 40 -2.19 45.46 -13.20
N ASN A 41 -1.53 45.95 -12.13
CA ASN A 41 -2.10 46.34 -10.86
C ASN A 41 -3.12 47.47 -11.03
N ILE A 42 -4.30 47.31 -10.43
CA ILE A 42 -5.16 48.42 -10.02
C ILE A 42 -5.64 48.12 -8.59
N CYS A 43 -5.11 48.87 -7.63
CA CYS A 43 -5.63 48.95 -6.27
C CYS A 43 -6.82 49.92 -6.24
N ARG A 44 -7.88 49.61 -5.47
CA ARG A 44 -8.75 50.53 -4.69
C ARG A 44 -9.79 49.74 -3.86
N PRO A 45 -10.43 50.33 -2.82
CA PRO A 45 -10.42 49.79 -1.47
C PRO A 45 -11.74 49.15 -0.97
N GLY A 46 -11.55 48.32 0.06
CA GLY A 46 -12.45 47.83 1.13
C GLY A 46 -13.97 47.91 1.04
N ILE A 47 -14.64 46.80 1.39
CA ILE A 47 -15.85 46.73 2.22
C ILE A 47 -15.84 45.38 2.97
N ASN A 48 -16.12 45.45 4.27
CA ASN A 48 -16.30 44.33 5.20
C ASN A 48 -17.49 43.44 4.81
N GLY A 49 -17.32 42.13 4.88
CA GLY A 49 -18.41 41.16 4.78
C GLY A 49 -17.88 39.74 4.98
N GLY A 50 -18.01 39.23 6.21
CA GLY A 50 -17.62 37.86 6.55
C GLY A 50 -18.40 36.86 5.70
N VAL A 51 -17.71 36.19 4.79
CA VAL A 51 -18.26 35.03 4.07
C VAL A 51 -17.92 33.79 4.89
N VAL A 52 -18.92 33.26 5.59
CA VAL A 52 -18.89 31.93 6.18
C VAL A 52 -18.75 30.93 5.04
N LEU A 53 -17.54 30.40 4.84
CA LEU A 53 -17.30 29.35 3.85
C LEU A 53 -17.87 28.03 4.37
N ASN A 54 -18.89 27.57 3.67
CA ASN A 54 -19.59 26.32 3.86
C ASN A 54 -18.61 25.14 3.87
N ASN A 55 -18.50 24.46 5.00
CA ASN A 55 -17.60 23.34 5.25
C ASN A 55 -17.98 22.13 4.37
N ARG A 56 -17.36 21.99 3.20
CA ARG A 56 -17.61 20.91 2.22
C ARG A 56 -16.80 19.64 2.46
N TYR A 57 -16.32 19.45 3.68
CA TYR A 57 -15.81 18.18 4.19
C TYR A 57 -16.46 17.93 5.55
N ALA A 58 -17.70 17.43 5.51
CA ALA A 58 -18.26 16.80 6.69
C ALA A 58 -17.30 15.68 7.11
N SER A 59 -16.76 15.81 8.32
CA SER A 59 -16.14 14.70 9.05
C SER A 59 -17.07 13.49 8.93
N PRO A 60 -16.59 12.29 8.59
CA PRO A 60 -17.37 11.10 8.89
C PRO A 60 -17.69 11.15 10.39
N GLU A 61 -18.94 10.92 10.76
CA GLU A 61 -19.31 10.80 12.17
C GLU A 61 -18.46 9.68 12.78
N THR A 62 -17.46 10.05 13.57
CA THR A 62 -16.67 9.11 14.37
C THR A 62 -17.57 8.61 15.50
N HIS A 63 -18.33 7.56 15.25
CA HIS A 63 -19.09 6.91 16.31
C HIS A 63 -18.11 6.34 17.34
N SER A 64 -18.20 6.79 18.60
CA SER A 64 -17.38 6.34 19.73
C SER A 64 -17.35 4.81 19.89
N ILE A 65 -18.42 4.13 19.44
CA ILE A 65 -18.52 2.67 19.37
C ILE A 65 -17.37 2.07 18.54
N LEU A 66 -17.01 2.67 17.39
CA LEU A 66 -15.94 2.18 16.51
C LEU A 66 -14.53 2.24 17.14
N GLN A 67 -14.38 2.98 18.24
CA GLN A 67 -13.14 3.09 19.02
C GLN A 67 -13.11 2.20 20.26
N SER A 68 -14.19 1.46 20.56
CA SER A 68 -14.24 0.56 21.70
C SER A 68 -13.18 -0.55 21.59
N SER A 69 -12.61 -0.96 22.72
CA SER A 69 -11.58 -2.01 22.78
C SER A 69 -12.04 -3.34 22.16
N GLY A 70 -13.34 -3.65 22.23
CA GLY A 70 -13.94 -4.83 21.59
C GLY A 70 -14.05 -4.75 20.06
N LEU A 71 -13.84 -3.58 19.46
CA LEU A 71 -13.81 -3.39 18.00
C LEU A 71 -12.40 -3.11 17.46
N GLN A 72 -11.41 -2.94 18.36
CA GLN A 72 -10.00 -2.93 17.98
C GLN A 72 -9.55 -4.33 17.58
N HIS A 73 -8.52 -4.38 16.75
CA HIS A 73 -7.99 -5.66 16.30
C HIS A 73 -7.34 -6.38 17.48
N TRP A 74 -7.72 -7.64 17.69
CA TRP A 74 -7.35 -8.43 18.86
C TRP A 74 -5.83 -8.62 19.10
N PHE A 75 -4.98 -8.52 18.07
CA PHE A 75 -3.50 -8.52 18.24
C PHE A 75 -2.74 -7.41 17.50
N LYS A 76 -3.39 -6.58 16.65
CA LYS A 76 -2.70 -5.55 15.83
C LYS A 76 -2.96 -4.12 16.30
N ASN A 77 -2.44 -3.76 17.47
CA ASN A 77 -2.62 -2.44 18.08
C ASN A 77 -1.46 -1.48 17.82
N TRP A 78 -1.15 -1.25 16.53
CA TRP A 78 0.06 -0.52 16.09
C TRP A 78 -0.20 0.88 15.52
N GLN A 79 -1.32 1.50 15.88
CA GLN A 79 -1.78 2.77 15.29
C GLN A 79 -0.71 3.88 15.33
N GLN A 80 0.00 4.01 16.45
CA GLN A 80 1.06 5.02 16.60
C GLN A 80 2.27 4.73 15.70
N LEU A 81 2.68 3.47 15.56
CA LEU A 81 3.76 3.06 14.67
C LEU A 81 3.39 3.30 13.20
N ARG A 82 2.13 3.02 12.83
CA ARG A 82 1.59 3.22 11.48
C ARG A 82 1.52 4.69 11.06
N LYS A 83 1.39 5.63 12.01
CA LYS A 83 1.28 7.07 11.70
C LYS A 83 2.50 7.57 10.93
N ASN A 84 3.69 7.09 11.30
CA ASN A 84 4.96 7.54 10.74
C ASN A 84 5.49 6.69 9.59
N LYS A 85 4.74 5.70 9.12
CA LYS A 85 5.16 4.74 8.10
C LYS A 85 4.09 4.58 7.02
N LEU A 86 4.48 4.27 5.79
CA LEU A 86 3.54 3.86 4.74
C LEU A 86 3.34 2.36 4.84
N THR A 87 2.13 1.92 5.19
CA THR A 87 1.84 0.50 5.42
C THR A 87 1.32 -0.18 4.15
N ALA A 88 1.60 -1.47 3.98
CA ALA A 88 1.16 -2.25 2.81
C ALA A 88 -0.33 -2.10 2.47
N SER A 89 -1.20 -2.06 3.50
CA SER A 89 -2.65 -1.82 3.34
C SER A 89 -3.02 -0.48 2.71
N THR A 90 -2.11 0.49 2.70
CA THR A 90 -2.32 1.83 2.13
C THR A 90 -1.69 2.01 0.75
N PHE A 91 -0.97 1.02 0.23
CA PHE A 91 -0.23 1.15 -1.04
C PHE A 91 -1.15 1.47 -2.22
N ALA A 92 -2.27 0.77 -2.38
CA ALA A 92 -3.25 1.06 -3.43
C ALA A 92 -3.78 2.52 -3.36
N SER A 93 -3.96 3.05 -2.14
CA SER A 93 -4.35 4.45 -1.92
C SER A 93 -3.22 5.41 -2.29
N ALA A 94 -1.97 5.11 -1.92
CA ALA A 94 -0.78 5.91 -2.25
C ALA A 94 -0.51 5.97 -3.76
N ILE A 95 -0.88 4.93 -4.52
CA ILE A 95 -0.78 4.92 -5.98
C ILE A 95 -1.94 5.67 -6.66
N GLY A 96 -3.14 5.64 -6.05
CA GLY A 96 -4.34 6.31 -6.56
C GLY A 96 -5.35 5.38 -7.25
N PHE A 97 -5.46 4.13 -6.80
CA PHE A 97 -6.46 3.18 -7.30
C PHE A 97 -7.90 3.72 -7.18
N TRP A 98 -8.16 4.52 -6.14
CA TRP A 98 -9.44 5.21 -5.96
C TRP A 98 -9.29 6.71 -6.06
N ARG A 99 -10.32 7.36 -6.62
CA ARG A 99 -10.41 8.81 -6.70
C ARG A 99 -10.33 9.40 -5.28
N LYS A 100 -9.56 10.48 -5.13
CA LYS A 100 -9.33 11.24 -3.88
C LYS A 100 -8.53 10.51 -2.78
N ARG A 101 -8.38 9.18 -2.79
CA ARG A 101 -7.70 8.45 -1.71
C ARG A 101 -6.20 8.78 -1.58
N ARG A 102 -5.50 9.05 -2.69
CA ARG A 102 -4.08 9.46 -2.65
C ARG A 102 -3.87 10.78 -1.91
N VAL A 103 -4.67 11.80 -2.24
CA VAL A 103 -4.64 13.11 -1.56
C VAL A 103 -5.11 12.99 -0.11
N GLN A 104 -6.15 12.20 0.16
CA GLN A 104 -6.62 11.96 1.52
C GLN A 104 -5.53 11.30 2.38
N LEU A 105 -4.89 10.24 1.86
CA LEU A 105 -3.79 9.57 2.55
C LEU A 105 -2.62 10.53 2.82
N TRP A 106 -2.33 11.44 1.89
CA TRP A 106 -1.32 12.47 2.09
C TRP A 106 -1.67 13.39 3.26
N LEU A 107 -2.92 13.87 3.34
CA LEU A 107 -3.39 14.65 4.49
C LEU A 107 -3.27 13.88 5.82
N GLU A 108 -3.59 12.59 5.83
CA GLU A 108 -3.43 11.73 7.01
C GLU A 108 -1.94 11.62 7.42
N LYS A 109 -1.03 11.42 6.45
CA LYS A 109 0.40 11.22 6.72
C LYS A 109 1.14 12.50 7.12
N ILE A 110 0.65 13.67 6.72
CA ILE A 110 1.19 14.95 7.19
C ILE A 110 0.56 15.41 8.51
N GLY A 111 -0.43 14.68 9.03
CA GLY A 111 -1.14 15.00 10.27
C GLY A 111 -2.16 16.13 10.15
N ALA A 112 -2.58 16.46 8.93
CA ALA A 112 -3.59 17.49 8.66
C ALA A 112 -5.02 17.03 8.98
N ILE A 113 -5.25 15.72 8.89
CA ILE A 113 -6.50 15.07 9.30
C ILE A 113 -6.17 13.84 10.14
N GLU A 114 -7.10 13.43 11.00
CA GLU A 114 -6.94 12.20 11.75
C GLU A 114 -6.88 10.99 10.80
N PRO A 115 -6.02 9.99 11.10
CA PRO A 115 -6.01 8.74 10.36
C PRO A 115 -7.38 8.07 10.35
N PHE A 116 -7.65 7.29 9.30
CA PHE A 116 -8.88 6.51 9.22
C PHE A 116 -9.10 5.64 10.48
N SER A 117 -10.19 5.91 11.18
CA SER A 117 -10.50 5.35 12.50
C SER A 117 -11.41 4.11 12.43
N GLY A 118 -11.64 3.55 11.25
CA GLY A 118 -12.55 2.42 11.02
C GLY A 118 -13.92 2.81 10.49
N ASN A 119 -14.63 1.82 9.97
CA ASN A 119 -16.05 1.89 9.59
C ASN A 119 -16.70 0.53 9.87
N LEU A 120 -18.01 0.39 9.59
CA LEU A 120 -18.74 -0.87 9.79
C LEU A 120 -18.07 -2.08 9.10
N ALA A 121 -17.48 -1.89 7.92
CA ALA A 121 -16.80 -2.96 7.21
C ALA A 121 -15.47 -3.37 7.88
N THR A 122 -14.73 -2.41 8.43
CA THR A 122 -13.53 -2.70 9.24
C THR A 122 -13.90 -3.42 10.52
N CYS A 123 -14.93 -2.97 11.23
CA CYS A 123 -15.41 -3.64 12.45
C CYS A 123 -15.88 -5.06 12.17
N TRP A 124 -16.66 -5.26 11.11
CA TRP A 124 -17.04 -6.60 10.65
C TRP A 124 -15.83 -7.48 10.38
N SER A 125 -14.82 -6.94 9.68
CA SER A 125 -13.61 -7.68 9.39
C SER A 125 -12.89 -8.11 10.67
N ASN A 126 -12.70 -7.20 11.63
CA ASN A 126 -12.05 -7.49 12.90
C ASN A 126 -12.82 -8.56 13.71
N ILE A 127 -14.15 -8.48 13.76
CA ILE A 127 -14.99 -9.44 14.50
C ILE A 127 -14.93 -10.83 13.88
N LYS A 128 -14.85 -10.92 12.54
CA LYS A 128 -14.92 -12.19 11.81
C LYS A 128 -13.57 -12.82 11.49
N GLU A 129 -12.49 -12.12 11.73
CA GLU A 129 -11.14 -12.59 11.41
C GLU A 129 -10.77 -13.87 12.19
N GLU A 130 -11.12 -13.96 13.47
CA GLU A 130 -10.82 -15.14 14.29
C GLU A 130 -11.57 -16.38 13.77
N GLU A 131 -12.87 -16.25 13.48
CA GLU A 131 -13.69 -17.31 12.88
C GLU A 131 -13.14 -17.73 11.51
N ALA A 132 -12.74 -16.76 10.68
CA ALA A 132 -12.13 -17.02 9.39
C ALA A 132 -10.79 -17.76 9.52
N LEU A 133 -9.96 -17.37 10.47
CA LEU A 133 -8.65 -17.99 10.72
C LEU A 133 -8.79 -19.45 11.15
N GLU A 134 -9.70 -19.77 12.07
CA GLU A 134 -9.92 -21.15 12.49
C GLU A 134 -10.43 -22.01 11.33
N ARG A 135 -11.32 -21.46 10.48
CA ARG A 135 -11.75 -22.15 9.27
C ARG A 135 -10.59 -22.36 8.28
N TYR A 136 -9.70 -21.38 8.11
CA TYR A 136 -8.51 -21.50 7.28
C TYR A 136 -7.58 -22.63 7.76
N LYS A 137 -7.27 -22.66 9.07
CA LYS A 137 -6.44 -23.71 9.67
C LYS A 137 -7.05 -25.09 9.45
N LEU A 138 -8.37 -25.22 9.63
CA LEU A 138 -9.09 -26.48 9.42
C LEU A 138 -9.03 -26.97 7.96
N ILE A 139 -9.18 -26.07 6.99
CA ILE A 139 -9.17 -26.42 5.55
C ILE A 139 -7.75 -26.79 5.08
N THR A 140 -6.75 -26.03 5.52
CA THR A 140 -5.40 -26.14 4.99
C THR A 140 -4.49 -27.06 5.79
N GLY A 141 -4.78 -27.27 7.08
CA GLY A 141 -3.87 -27.91 8.03
C GLY A 141 -2.62 -27.06 8.35
N ASN A 142 -2.55 -25.82 7.87
CA ASN A 142 -1.38 -24.97 8.08
C ASN A 142 -1.30 -24.49 9.52
N THR A 143 -0.08 -24.49 10.06
CA THR A 143 0.24 -23.77 11.29
C THR A 143 0.48 -22.31 10.95
N VAL A 144 -0.22 -21.41 11.64
CA VAL A 144 -0.13 -19.96 11.41
C VAL A 144 0.57 -19.32 12.60
N LEU A 145 1.63 -18.56 12.32
CA LEU A 145 2.32 -17.72 13.31
C LEU A 145 1.90 -16.26 13.13
N PHE A 146 1.86 -15.50 14.22
CA PHE A 146 1.46 -14.10 14.21
C PHE A 146 2.69 -13.21 14.41
N PRO A 147 3.26 -12.64 13.34
CA PRO A 147 4.39 -11.72 13.50
C PRO A 147 3.92 -10.38 14.06
N GLU A 148 4.86 -9.65 14.66
CA GLU A 148 4.63 -8.29 15.12
C GLU A 148 4.56 -7.29 13.94
N PHE A 149 4.51 -6.00 14.26
CA PHE A 149 4.61 -4.94 13.25
C PHE A 149 5.99 -4.98 12.58
N GLN A 150 6.03 -5.28 11.29
CA GLN A 150 7.26 -5.40 10.53
C GLN A 150 7.58 -4.07 9.85
N VAL A 151 8.66 -3.41 10.26
CA VAL A 151 9.25 -2.29 9.52
C VAL A 151 10.19 -2.88 8.47
N TYR A 152 10.13 -2.36 7.25
CA TYR A 152 11.02 -2.81 6.19
C TYR A 152 12.45 -2.39 6.54
N SER A 153 13.25 -3.37 6.98
CA SER A 153 14.46 -3.07 7.74
C SER A 153 15.68 -2.85 6.85
N ALA A 154 16.56 -1.96 7.32
CA ALA A 154 17.84 -1.64 6.72
C ALA A 154 18.83 -2.81 6.58
N LYS A 155 18.56 -3.99 7.17
CA LYS A 155 19.44 -5.17 7.01
C LYS A 155 19.48 -5.67 5.57
N THR A 156 18.39 -5.51 4.83
CA THR A 156 18.28 -5.87 3.41
C THR A 156 18.21 -4.65 2.50
N ASN A 157 17.60 -3.53 2.95
CA ASN A 157 17.48 -2.30 2.16
C ASN A 157 17.66 -1.03 3.02
N PRO A 158 18.90 -0.53 3.21
CA PRO A 158 19.16 0.69 3.97
C PRO A 158 18.38 1.89 3.40
N GLY A 159 17.63 2.60 4.25
CA GLY A 159 16.87 3.80 3.87
C GLY A 159 15.37 3.60 3.60
N ASP A 160 14.89 2.35 3.59
CA ASP A 160 13.47 2.06 3.36
C ASP A 160 12.63 1.82 4.61
N ASP A 161 13.14 2.28 5.76
CA ASP A 161 12.45 2.14 7.05
C ASP A 161 11.10 2.87 7.07
N TRP A 162 10.78 3.70 6.08
CA TRP A 162 9.49 4.36 5.89
C TRP A 162 8.35 3.41 5.47
N LEU A 163 8.67 2.20 5.00
CA LEU A 163 7.70 1.16 4.65
C LEU A 163 7.45 0.21 5.81
N ALA A 164 6.22 -0.29 5.95
CA ALA A 164 5.89 -1.28 6.97
C ALA A 164 4.72 -2.22 6.59
N ALA A 165 4.62 -3.33 7.30
CA ALA A 165 3.62 -4.37 7.12
C ALA A 165 3.11 -4.91 8.46
N SER A 166 1.89 -5.44 8.45
CA SER A 166 1.35 -6.24 9.55
C SER A 166 0.46 -7.34 8.96
N PRO A 167 1.03 -8.49 8.55
CA PRO A 167 0.25 -9.57 7.95
C PRO A 167 -0.70 -10.20 8.98
N ASP A 168 -1.78 -10.84 8.52
CA ASP A 168 -2.72 -11.57 9.40
C ASP A 168 -2.08 -12.85 9.97
N GLY A 169 -1.13 -13.43 9.24
CA GLY A 169 -0.21 -14.42 9.76
C GLY A 169 0.90 -14.75 8.79
N VAL A 170 1.82 -15.60 9.21
CA VAL A 170 2.80 -16.25 8.33
C VAL A 170 2.69 -17.75 8.47
N VAL A 171 2.96 -18.43 7.37
CA VAL A 171 2.92 -19.89 7.27
C VAL A 171 4.30 -20.35 6.88
N ASP A 172 4.97 -21.05 7.79
CA ASP A 172 6.28 -21.63 7.53
C ASP A 172 6.14 -23.15 7.49
N GLY A 173 6.67 -23.78 6.45
CA GLY A 173 6.60 -25.21 6.24
C GLY A 173 7.76 -25.76 5.43
N LEU A 174 7.74 -27.06 5.18
CA LEU A 174 8.70 -27.75 4.32
C LEU A 174 7.94 -28.44 3.19
N VAL A 175 8.30 -28.16 1.95
CA VAL A 175 7.76 -28.81 0.75
C VAL A 175 8.93 -29.50 0.04
N TYR A 176 8.89 -30.83 -0.04
CA TYR A 176 9.99 -31.66 -0.54
C TYR A 176 11.36 -31.36 0.12
N GLY A 177 11.35 -31.03 1.41
CA GLY A 177 12.57 -30.70 2.16
C GLY A 177 13.08 -29.26 1.95
N LEU A 178 12.42 -28.45 1.14
CA LEU A 178 12.73 -27.03 0.96
C LEU A 178 11.81 -26.16 1.82
N SER A 179 12.37 -25.09 2.40
CA SER A 179 11.58 -24.12 3.16
C SER A 179 10.53 -23.47 2.26
N SER A 180 9.27 -23.57 2.66
CA SER A 180 8.14 -22.91 2.03
C SER A 180 7.62 -21.88 3.02
N ARG A 181 7.78 -20.60 2.65
CA ARG A 181 7.47 -19.49 3.55
C ARG A 181 6.40 -18.61 2.90
N GLY A 182 5.25 -18.54 3.53
CA GLY A 182 4.07 -17.83 3.05
C GLY A 182 3.56 -16.77 3.99
N VAL A 183 2.75 -15.86 3.44
CA VAL A 183 1.92 -14.91 4.18
C VAL A 183 0.48 -15.35 4.13
N LEU A 184 -0.25 -15.19 5.24
CA LEU A 184 -1.70 -15.27 5.26
C LEU A 184 -2.28 -13.85 5.30
N GLU A 185 -3.20 -13.57 4.37
CA GLU A 185 -4.06 -12.39 4.38
C GLU A 185 -5.52 -12.84 4.31
N ILE A 186 -6.30 -12.50 5.34
CA ILE A 186 -7.71 -12.83 5.52
C ILE A 186 -8.55 -11.62 5.14
N LYS A 187 -9.59 -11.84 4.34
CA LYS A 187 -10.61 -10.84 4.02
C LYS A 187 -12.00 -11.35 4.37
N CYS A 188 -12.72 -10.54 5.14
CA CYS A 188 -14.12 -10.78 5.49
C CYS A 188 -14.98 -9.66 4.88
N PRO A 189 -15.42 -9.77 3.61
CA PRO A 189 -16.22 -8.74 2.95
C PRO A 189 -17.56 -8.49 3.68
N PHE A 190 -17.96 -7.22 3.78
CA PHE A 190 -19.11 -6.77 4.57
C PHE A 190 -20.45 -6.70 3.80
N PHE A 191 -20.42 -6.74 2.45
CA PHE A 191 -21.63 -6.70 1.59
C PHE A 191 -22.65 -5.60 1.95
N ASN A 192 -22.20 -4.43 2.41
CA ASN A 192 -23.04 -3.34 2.89
C ASN A 192 -24.04 -3.75 3.99
N GLY A 193 -23.70 -4.76 4.80
CA GLY A 193 -24.55 -5.31 5.85
C GLY A 193 -25.57 -6.35 5.37
N ASP A 194 -25.74 -6.53 4.06
CA ASP A 194 -26.68 -7.51 3.50
C ASP A 194 -25.99 -8.87 3.31
N MET A 195 -25.99 -9.66 4.40
CA MET A 195 -25.38 -11.00 4.40
C MET A 195 -26.14 -12.02 3.52
N SER A 196 -27.36 -11.69 3.07
CA SER A 196 -28.05 -12.52 2.07
C SER A 196 -27.33 -12.52 0.72
N LYS A 197 -26.50 -11.51 0.45
CA LYS A 197 -25.66 -11.41 -0.76
C LYS A 197 -24.23 -11.89 -0.54
N ALA A 198 -23.89 -12.35 0.67
CA ALA A 198 -22.54 -12.78 0.97
C ALA A 198 -22.14 -13.97 0.09
N SER A 199 -21.01 -13.84 -0.60
CA SER A 199 -20.46 -14.89 -1.43
C SER A 199 -18.94 -14.78 -1.45
N PRO A 200 -18.20 -15.88 -1.27
CA PRO A 200 -16.75 -15.86 -1.40
C PRO A 200 -16.36 -15.50 -2.83
N TRP A 201 -15.31 -14.72 -2.95
CA TRP A 201 -14.86 -14.19 -4.23
C TRP A 201 -14.42 -15.33 -5.15
N SER A 202 -14.75 -15.24 -6.44
CA SER A 202 -14.20 -16.11 -7.47
C SER A 202 -12.87 -15.59 -8.03
N ARG A 203 -12.57 -14.31 -7.76
CA ARG A 203 -11.37 -13.62 -8.25
C ARG A 203 -10.96 -12.53 -7.27
N ILE A 204 -9.66 -12.36 -7.09
CA ILE A 204 -9.10 -11.31 -6.23
C ILE A 204 -9.31 -9.92 -6.88
N PRO A 205 -9.84 -8.93 -6.15
CA PRO A 205 -9.89 -7.55 -6.63
C PRO A 205 -8.50 -6.95 -6.86
N LEU A 206 -8.31 -6.24 -7.96
CA LEU A 206 -6.98 -5.70 -8.35
C LEU A 206 -6.35 -4.82 -7.27
N TYR A 207 -7.15 -4.07 -6.52
CA TYR A 207 -6.66 -3.19 -5.46
C TYR A 207 -6.05 -3.93 -4.26
N CYS A 208 -6.24 -5.25 -4.16
CA CYS A 208 -5.61 -6.07 -3.14
C CYS A 208 -4.16 -6.42 -3.49
N ILE A 209 -3.76 -6.36 -4.76
CA ILE A 209 -2.44 -6.79 -5.22
C ILE A 209 -1.29 -5.91 -4.70
N PRO A 210 -1.39 -4.56 -4.67
CA PRO A 210 -0.37 -3.74 -4.02
C PRO A 210 -0.13 -4.13 -2.55
N GLN A 211 -1.20 -4.43 -1.81
CA GLN A 211 -1.06 -4.89 -0.42
C GLN A 211 -0.40 -6.27 -0.36
N ALA A 212 -0.86 -7.22 -1.19
CA ALA A 212 -0.34 -8.58 -1.20
C ALA A 212 1.17 -8.63 -1.48
N GLN A 213 1.61 -7.94 -2.53
CA GLN A 213 3.02 -7.85 -2.91
C GLN A 213 3.85 -7.13 -1.83
N GLY A 214 3.32 -6.05 -1.28
CA GLY A 214 3.98 -5.33 -0.18
C GLY A 214 4.15 -6.16 1.10
N LEU A 215 3.16 -6.97 1.46
CA LEU A 215 3.27 -7.87 2.60
C LEU A 215 4.36 -8.93 2.38
N MET A 216 4.32 -9.64 1.25
CA MET A 216 5.30 -10.68 0.92
C MET A 216 6.72 -10.12 0.87
N GLU A 217 6.91 -8.95 0.30
CA GLU A 217 8.22 -8.32 0.24
C GLU A 217 8.74 -7.88 1.61
N ILE A 218 7.93 -7.14 2.38
CA ILE A 218 8.40 -6.56 3.65
C ILE A 218 8.69 -7.64 4.70
N VAL A 219 7.96 -8.75 4.66
CA VAL A 219 8.16 -9.86 5.59
C VAL A 219 9.06 -10.97 5.04
N ASP A 220 9.62 -10.77 3.84
CA ASP A 220 10.44 -11.72 3.08
C ASP A 220 9.81 -13.13 3.02
N ARG A 221 8.76 -13.24 2.22
CA ARG A 221 8.00 -14.46 1.96
C ARG A 221 7.73 -14.61 0.47
N ASP A 222 7.66 -15.85 0.02
CA ASP A 222 7.72 -16.17 -1.41
C ASP A 222 6.32 -16.28 -2.05
N TRP A 223 5.31 -16.54 -1.22
CA TRP A 223 3.92 -16.68 -1.63
C TRP A 223 2.95 -16.16 -0.58
N MET A 224 1.70 -15.97 -0.98
CA MET A 224 0.61 -15.59 -0.10
C MET A 224 -0.60 -16.50 -0.31
N ASP A 225 -1.17 -16.96 0.80
CA ASP A 225 -2.54 -17.45 0.86
C ASP A 225 -3.45 -16.24 1.11
N PHE A 226 -4.22 -15.88 0.09
CA PHE A 226 -5.24 -14.85 0.17
C PHE A 226 -6.59 -15.53 0.41
N TYR A 227 -7.05 -15.47 1.65
CA TYR A 227 -8.21 -16.20 2.12
C TYR A 227 -9.40 -15.27 2.30
N VAL A 228 -10.51 -15.56 1.62
CA VAL A 228 -11.75 -14.79 1.72
C VAL A 228 -12.78 -15.63 2.44
N TRP A 229 -13.27 -15.13 3.56
CA TRP A 229 -14.28 -15.81 4.36
C TRP A 229 -15.60 -15.04 4.35
N THR A 230 -16.70 -15.79 4.24
CA THR A 230 -18.07 -15.28 4.36
C THR A 230 -18.92 -16.26 5.15
N PRO A 231 -20.07 -15.83 5.70
CA PRO A 231 -21.03 -16.75 6.32
C PRO A 231 -21.55 -17.85 5.38
N LYS A 232 -21.43 -17.68 4.05
CA LYS A 232 -21.89 -18.65 3.04
C LYS A 232 -20.77 -19.52 2.48
N GLY A 233 -19.57 -19.46 3.04
CA GLY A 233 -18.41 -20.23 2.59
C GLY A 233 -17.19 -19.35 2.34
N SER A 234 -16.17 -19.92 1.69
CA SER A 234 -14.85 -19.31 1.60
C SER A 234 -14.17 -19.56 0.24
N SER A 235 -13.15 -18.78 -0.05
CA SER A 235 -12.26 -18.99 -1.19
C SER A 235 -10.81 -18.79 -0.77
N LEU A 236 -9.93 -19.66 -1.22
CA LEU A 236 -8.49 -19.60 -0.97
C LEU A 236 -7.74 -19.45 -2.29
N PHE A 237 -7.00 -18.35 -2.41
CA PHE A 237 -6.14 -18.09 -3.55
C PHE A 237 -4.66 -18.17 -3.15
N ARG A 238 -3.82 -18.70 -4.05
CA ARG A 238 -2.36 -18.66 -3.95
C ARG A 238 -1.81 -17.60 -4.90
N LEU A 239 -1.08 -16.65 -4.33
CA LEU A 239 -0.31 -15.62 -5.02
C LEU A 239 1.19 -15.87 -4.81
N TYR A 240 2.01 -15.41 -5.74
CA TYR A 240 3.47 -15.44 -5.62
C TYR A 240 4.03 -14.01 -5.61
N ARG A 241 5.16 -13.83 -4.91
CA ARG A 241 5.88 -12.58 -4.91
C ARG A 241 6.45 -12.30 -6.29
N ASP A 242 6.27 -11.07 -6.77
CA ASP A 242 6.69 -10.62 -8.10
C ASP A 242 7.63 -9.42 -7.95
N ALA A 243 8.89 -9.62 -8.32
CA ALA A 243 9.93 -8.61 -8.15
C ALA A 243 9.75 -7.41 -9.08
N GLU A 244 9.36 -7.65 -10.34
CA GLU A 244 9.18 -6.57 -11.33
C GLU A 244 7.99 -5.67 -10.95
N TYR A 245 6.89 -6.29 -10.49
CA TYR A 245 5.76 -5.57 -9.96
C TYR A 245 6.14 -4.76 -8.71
N TRP A 246 6.92 -5.37 -7.80
CA TRP A 246 7.39 -4.68 -6.60
C TRP A 246 8.25 -3.47 -6.93
N ASP A 247 9.16 -3.56 -7.90
CA ASP A 247 10.01 -2.45 -8.31
C ASP A 247 9.17 -1.26 -8.81
N ALA A 248 8.22 -1.51 -9.70
CA ALA A 248 7.29 -0.48 -10.19
C ALA A 248 6.43 0.11 -9.07
N LEU A 249 5.95 -0.73 -8.16
CA LEU A 249 5.18 -0.29 -6.99
C LEU A 249 6.03 0.59 -6.08
N LYS A 250 7.24 0.14 -5.71
CA LYS A 250 8.16 0.82 -4.81
C LYS A 250 8.58 2.18 -5.35
N LEU A 251 8.82 2.31 -6.65
CA LEU A 251 9.09 3.61 -7.29
C LEU A 251 7.96 4.61 -7.03
N ALA A 252 6.72 4.19 -7.25
CA ALA A 252 5.56 5.06 -7.06
C ALA A 252 5.22 5.34 -5.58
N LEU A 253 5.53 4.40 -4.68
CA LEU A 253 5.44 4.62 -3.23
C LEU A 253 6.53 5.60 -2.74
N SER A 254 7.73 5.50 -3.30
CA SER A 254 8.87 6.37 -3.00
C SER A 254 8.58 7.82 -3.41
N ASP A 255 8.01 8.03 -4.60
CA ASP A 255 7.47 9.34 -5.02
C ASP A 255 6.48 9.90 -3.99
N PHE A 256 5.47 9.10 -3.64
CA PHE A 256 4.47 9.51 -2.65
C PHE A 256 5.10 9.91 -1.31
N TRP A 257 6.09 9.15 -0.83
CA TRP A 257 6.70 9.42 0.46
C TRP A 257 7.67 10.60 0.42
N TRP A 258 8.67 10.55 -0.46
CA TRP A 258 9.80 11.48 -0.44
C TRP A 258 9.55 12.79 -1.19
N GLN A 259 8.67 12.81 -2.20
CA GLN A 259 8.34 14.04 -2.92
C GLN A 259 7.14 14.79 -2.32
N HIS A 260 6.27 14.08 -1.59
CA HIS A 260 5.02 14.66 -1.10
C HIS A 260 4.87 14.65 0.42
N VAL A 261 5.02 13.50 1.08
CA VAL A 261 4.78 13.39 2.54
C VAL A 261 5.91 14.04 3.34
N HIS A 262 7.15 13.61 3.11
CA HIS A 262 8.32 14.06 3.88
C HIS A 262 8.52 15.59 3.83
N PRO A 263 8.61 16.25 2.65
CA PRO A 263 8.79 17.70 2.59
C PRO A 263 7.60 18.47 3.19
N ALA A 264 6.38 17.97 3.04
CA ALA A 264 5.21 18.63 3.63
C ALA A 264 5.25 18.60 5.18
N ARG A 265 5.71 17.48 5.77
CA ARG A 265 5.93 17.38 7.22
C ARG A 265 7.00 18.35 7.70
N GLU A 266 8.08 18.52 6.93
CA GLU A 266 9.12 19.51 7.25
C GLU A 266 8.61 20.94 7.19
N CYS A 267 7.77 21.27 6.21
CA CYS A 267 7.14 22.59 6.12
C CYS A 267 6.26 22.88 7.35
N ILE A 268 5.42 21.91 7.74
CA ILE A 268 4.54 22.04 8.91
C ILE A 268 5.34 22.17 10.21
N SER A 269 6.43 21.39 10.37
CA SER A 269 7.25 21.46 11.58
C SER A 269 8.00 22.79 11.72
N LYS A 270 8.38 23.42 10.60
CA LYS A 270 9.06 24.72 10.57
C LYS A 270 8.09 25.92 10.65
N SER A 271 6.84 25.75 10.25
CA SER A 271 5.83 26.81 10.26
C SER A 271 4.45 26.27 10.65
N PRO A 272 4.04 26.39 11.92
CA PRO A 272 2.75 25.89 12.40
C PRO A 272 1.54 26.72 11.94
N VAL A 273 1.73 27.71 11.04
CA VAL A 273 0.68 28.61 10.54
C VAL A 273 -0.06 28.05 9.32
N VAL A 274 0.15 26.77 8.99
CA VAL A 274 -0.62 26.09 7.91
C VAL A 274 -2.08 25.98 8.34
N LEU A 275 -2.96 26.79 7.73
CA LEU A 275 -4.39 26.84 8.02
C LEU A 275 -5.18 25.93 7.09
N ASP A 276 -4.79 25.86 5.82
CA ASP A 276 -5.35 24.93 4.83
C ASP A 276 -4.21 24.26 4.05
N PRO A 277 -3.82 23.03 4.43
CA PRO A 277 -2.77 22.27 3.74
C PRO A 277 -2.98 22.10 2.23
N LEU A 278 -4.22 22.16 1.73
CA LEU A 278 -4.50 22.05 0.29
C LEU A 278 -4.13 23.31 -0.48
N ILE A 279 -4.11 24.47 0.19
CA ILE A 279 -3.74 25.76 -0.36
C ILE A 279 -2.27 26.06 -0.04
N ASP A 280 -1.91 25.96 1.24
CA ASP A 280 -0.61 26.37 1.76
C ASP A 280 0.53 25.45 1.28
N LEU A 281 0.25 24.15 1.07
CA LEU A 281 1.21 23.15 0.60
C LEU A 281 0.88 22.66 -0.81
N ARG A 282 0.22 23.50 -1.63
CA ARG A 282 -0.24 23.14 -2.97
C ARG A 282 0.84 22.56 -3.88
N SER A 283 2.10 23.01 -3.76
CA SER A 283 3.22 22.50 -4.55
C SER A 283 3.68 21.09 -4.13
N LEU A 284 3.43 20.69 -2.89
CA LEU A 284 3.80 19.38 -2.34
C LEU A 284 2.64 18.38 -2.38
N LYS A 285 1.44 18.85 -2.68
CA LYS A 285 0.25 18.00 -2.82
C LYS A 285 0.42 17.03 -4.00
N PRO A 286 0.22 15.71 -3.78
CA PRO A 286 0.29 14.74 -4.86
C PRO A 286 -0.87 14.90 -5.84
N LEU A 287 -0.61 14.58 -7.11
CA LEU A 287 -1.69 14.39 -8.09
C LEU A 287 -2.63 13.26 -7.64
N PRO A 288 -3.92 13.26 -8.05
CA PRO A 288 -4.88 12.23 -7.63
C PRO A 288 -4.47 10.79 -7.96
N ARG A 289 -3.61 10.60 -8.96
CA ARG A 289 -3.01 9.32 -9.38
C ARG A 289 -1.54 9.53 -9.68
N HIS A 290 -0.72 8.53 -9.35
CA HIS A 290 0.67 8.47 -9.82
C HIS A 290 0.72 8.18 -11.33
N GLU A 291 1.79 8.58 -12.01
CA GLU A 291 1.96 8.32 -13.45
C GLU A 291 1.98 6.81 -13.78
N LEU A 292 2.61 6.01 -12.93
CA LEU A 292 2.62 4.54 -13.04
C LEU A 292 1.30 3.87 -12.62
N CYS A 293 0.27 4.60 -12.17
CA CYS A 293 -0.97 4.00 -11.67
C CYS A 293 -1.63 3.10 -12.72
N SER A 294 -1.67 3.50 -13.99
CA SER A 294 -2.28 2.70 -15.06
C SER A 294 -1.50 1.42 -15.31
N TYR A 295 -0.16 1.49 -15.29
CA TYR A 295 0.72 0.33 -15.41
C TYR A 295 0.51 -0.65 -14.25
N ILE A 296 0.58 -0.17 -13.00
CA ILE A 296 0.42 -1.02 -11.80
C ILE A 296 -0.97 -1.68 -11.76
N VAL A 297 -2.03 -0.98 -12.19
CA VAL A 297 -3.38 -1.56 -12.30
C VAL A 297 -3.44 -2.65 -13.37
N TYR A 298 -2.82 -2.42 -14.54
CA TYR A 298 -2.73 -3.42 -15.59
C TYR A 298 -1.93 -4.64 -15.13
N ASP A 299 -0.79 -4.43 -14.50
CA ASP A 299 0.09 -5.50 -14.04
C ASP A 299 -0.52 -6.26 -12.84
N SER A 300 -1.33 -5.59 -12.01
CA SER A 300 -2.16 -6.25 -10.99
C SER A 300 -3.11 -7.27 -11.63
N LYS A 301 -3.61 -7.00 -12.84
CA LYS A 301 -4.48 -7.94 -13.56
C LYS A 301 -3.70 -9.19 -13.95
N ARG A 302 -2.46 -9.05 -14.45
CA ARG A 302 -1.57 -10.18 -14.76
C ARG A 302 -1.39 -11.07 -13.52
N ILE A 303 -1.00 -10.48 -12.39
CA ILE A 303 -0.82 -11.23 -11.13
C ILE A 303 -2.11 -11.96 -10.71
N VAL A 304 -3.28 -11.33 -10.86
CA VAL A 304 -4.55 -12.00 -10.57
C VAL A 304 -4.84 -13.13 -11.54
N ASP A 305 -4.56 -12.95 -12.84
CA ASP A 305 -4.76 -13.98 -13.86
C ASP A 305 -3.81 -15.18 -13.67
N GLU A 306 -2.62 -14.96 -13.12
CA GLU A 306 -1.62 -15.99 -12.75
C GLU A 306 -1.89 -16.61 -11.36
N SER A 307 -2.76 -16.01 -10.55
CA SER A 307 -3.10 -16.53 -9.23
C SER A 307 -3.89 -17.84 -9.32
N ARG A 308 -3.66 -18.75 -8.37
CA ARG A 308 -4.35 -20.05 -8.35
C ARG A 308 -5.49 -20.04 -7.34
N LEU A 309 -6.72 -20.25 -7.80
CA LEU A 309 -7.84 -20.56 -6.90
C LEU A 309 -7.69 -22.01 -6.41
N LEU A 310 -7.20 -22.18 -5.18
CA LEU A 310 -6.95 -23.50 -4.60
C LEU A 310 -8.24 -24.16 -4.13
N MET A 311 -9.18 -23.36 -3.62
CA MET A 311 -10.43 -23.83 -3.07
C MET A 311 -11.47 -22.73 -3.14
N ARG A 312 -12.70 -23.09 -3.49
CA ARG A 312 -13.87 -22.23 -3.33
C ARG A 312 -15.04 -23.07 -2.92
N GLU A 313 -15.67 -22.70 -1.82
CA GLU A 313 -16.81 -23.40 -1.23
C GLU A 313 -17.96 -22.43 -1.04
N ILE A 314 -19.16 -22.83 -1.49
CA ILE A 314 -20.38 -22.07 -1.28
C ILE A 314 -21.43 -23.00 -0.66
N ASN A 315 -21.95 -22.62 0.51
CA ASN A 315 -22.93 -23.38 1.28
C ASN A 315 -22.52 -24.85 1.51
N GLY A 316 -21.27 -25.12 1.89
CA GLY A 316 -20.77 -26.48 2.08
C GLY A 316 -20.36 -27.21 0.79
N ILE A 317 -20.58 -26.62 -0.39
CA ILE A 317 -20.33 -27.28 -1.68
C ILE A 317 -19.09 -26.69 -2.33
N LEU A 318 -18.07 -27.53 -2.56
CA LEU A 318 -16.91 -27.17 -3.35
C LEU A 318 -17.30 -26.85 -4.79
N GLN A 319 -16.86 -25.70 -5.27
CA GLN A 319 -17.08 -25.25 -6.63
C GLN A 319 -15.96 -25.78 -7.51
N SER A 320 -16.29 -26.29 -8.70
CA SER A 320 -15.29 -26.63 -9.71
C SER A 320 -14.56 -25.37 -10.15
N SER A 321 -13.22 -25.43 -10.13
CA SER A 321 -12.31 -24.36 -10.55
C SER A 321 -12.40 -24.04 -12.03
#